data_AF-A0A7S1Z211-F1
#
_entry.id   AF-A0A7S1Z211-F1
#
_cell.length_a   1.000
_cell.length_b   1.000
_cell.length_c   1.000
_cell.angle_alpha   90.00
_cell.angle_beta   90.00
_cell.angle_gamma   90.00
#
_symmetry.space_group_name_H-M   'P 1'
#
loop_
_entity.id
_entity.type
_entity.pdbx_description
1 polymer ?
#
loop_
_entity_poly.entity_id
_entity_poly.type
_entity_poly.pdbx_seq_one_letter_code
_entity_poly.pdbx_strand_id
1 'polypeptide(L)'
;HKSKPPTHKYPRENNPQLIASPMSVRFNRHVTMVSLEDFAIASTLTDEEKGATWYSPDEITAFRNNVRETSRRIRRRNRSTETTSQHKPQHDLLDDNMEDSRGLEHRLSPKRHRNKTLAMNIFMECQRRLRAASATTKVANSELQLAYIANKVSQWSRDLALTLGREDYIAAYPEMAPFVTAVMDLSNKRKSSLSLASSIIYEQSDNSSHLCSSLERRVRRRT
;
A
#
# COMPACT_ATOMS: atom_id res chain seq x y z
N HIS A 1 -23.14 67.44 19.48
CA HIS A 1 -23.73 66.51 20.48
C HIS A 1 -24.36 65.33 19.75
N LYS A 2 -24.14 64.10 20.26
CA LYS A 2 -24.85 62.83 19.96
C LYS A 2 -24.44 62.12 18.66
N SER A 3 -24.29 60.79 18.61
CA SER A 3 -24.33 59.72 19.63
C SER A 3 -23.66 58.49 19.03
N LYS A 4 -22.70 57.87 19.75
CA LYS A 4 -22.11 56.58 19.34
C LYS A 4 -23.14 55.46 19.50
N PRO A 5 -23.20 54.48 18.57
CA PRO A 5 -24.15 53.39 18.65
C PRO A 5 -23.76 52.39 19.76
N PRO A 6 -24.77 51.71 20.37
CA PRO A 6 -24.54 50.79 21.48
C PRO A 6 -23.88 49.50 20.98
N THR A 7 -22.74 49.15 21.58
CA THR A 7 -22.05 47.89 21.33
C THR A 7 -22.68 46.80 22.20
N HIS A 8 -23.51 45.96 21.59
CA HIS A 8 -24.11 44.80 22.22
C HIS A 8 -23.03 43.74 22.43
N LYS A 9 -22.56 43.57 23.67
CA LYS A 9 -21.63 42.49 24.03
C LYS A 9 -22.44 41.21 24.25
N TYR A 10 -22.32 40.26 23.33
CA TYR A 10 -22.87 38.93 23.55
C TYR A 10 -22.01 38.18 24.58
N PRO A 11 -22.62 37.51 25.58
CA PRO A 11 -21.89 36.65 26.50
C PRO A 11 -21.33 35.45 25.72
N ARG A 12 -20.02 35.29 25.79
CA ARG A 12 -19.29 34.19 25.14
C ARG A 12 -19.56 32.93 25.96
N GLU A 13 -20.48 32.08 25.48
CA GLU A 13 -20.72 30.77 26.06
C GLU A 13 -19.44 29.94 25.93
N ASN A 14 -18.80 29.67 27.08
CA ASN A 14 -17.72 28.71 27.21
C ASN A 14 -18.31 27.32 27.04
N ASN A 15 -18.36 26.85 25.80
CA ASN A 15 -18.69 25.47 25.49
C ASN A 15 -17.40 24.65 25.65
N PRO A 16 -17.24 23.83 26.72
CA PRO A 16 -16.09 22.94 26.85
C PRO A 16 -16.25 21.84 25.80
N GLN A 17 -15.76 22.11 24.59
CA GLN A 17 -15.59 21.07 23.59
C GLN A 17 -14.67 20.02 24.21
N LEU A 18 -15.25 18.85 24.49
CA LEU A 18 -14.55 17.60 24.69
C LEU A 18 -13.72 17.34 23.42
N ILE A 19 -12.51 17.90 23.40
CA ILE A 19 -11.49 17.58 22.41
C ILE A 19 -11.14 16.12 22.69
N ALA A 20 -11.80 15.21 21.96
CA ALA A 20 -11.46 13.81 21.94
C ALA A 20 -9.97 13.72 21.63
N SER A 21 -9.19 13.38 22.66
CA SER A 21 -7.75 13.27 22.52
C SER A 21 -7.48 12.25 21.42
N PRO A 22 -6.65 12.59 20.41
CA PRO A 22 -6.37 11.68 19.31
C PRO A 22 -5.86 10.37 19.90
N MET A 23 -6.52 9.26 19.57
CA MET A 23 -6.11 7.92 19.99
C MET A 23 -4.67 7.70 19.52
N SER A 24 -3.72 7.89 20.43
CA SER A 24 -2.31 7.65 20.19
C SER A 24 -2.10 6.15 20.28
N VAL A 25 -1.94 5.51 19.11
CA VAL A 25 -1.50 4.12 19.03
C VAL A 25 -0.06 4.08 19.53
N ARG A 26 0.13 3.70 20.79
CA ARG A 26 1.45 3.46 21.37
C ARG A 26 1.79 2.00 21.15
N PHE A 27 2.81 1.76 20.33
CA PHE A 27 3.38 0.42 20.21
C PHE A 27 4.14 0.11 21.49
N ASN A 28 3.84 -1.03 22.08
CA ASN A 28 4.51 -1.49 23.29
C ASN A 28 6.00 -1.66 22.97
N ARG A 29 6.87 -0.97 23.74
CA ARG A 29 8.32 -0.95 23.50
C ARG A 29 8.98 -2.29 23.83
N HIS A 30 8.26 -3.14 24.56
CA HIS A 30 8.65 -4.50 24.87
C HIS A 30 8.15 -5.43 23.76
N VAL A 31 9.08 -5.88 22.92
CA VAL A 31 8.84 -6.99 22.00
C VAL A 31 8.91 -8.27 22.84
N THR A 32 7.75 -8.84 23.16
CA THR A 32 7.70 -10.16 23.77
C THR A 32 8.08 -11.18 22.70
N MET A 33 9.33 -11.65 22.76
CA MET A 33 9.78 -12.79 21.98
C MET A 33 9.13 -14.03 22.59
N VAL A 34 8.00 -14.45 22.04
CA VAL A 34 7.37 -15.71 22.44
C VAL A 34 8.16 -16.83 21.76
N SER A 35 8.74 -17.73 22.56
CA SER A 35 9.42 -18.90 22.02
C SER A 35 8.42 -19.76 21.27
N LEU A 36 8.80 -20.24 20.09
CA LEU A 36 7.98 -21.16 19.29
C LEU A 36 7.71 -22.49 20.03
N GLU A 37 8.50 -22.78 21.06
CA GLU A 37 8.36 -23.97 21.91
C GLU A 37 7.14 -23.89 22.84
N ASP A 38 6.63 -22.69 23.13
CA ASP A 38 5.47 -22.47 24.02
C ASP A 38 4.13 -22.51 23.28
N PHE A 39 4.16 -22.56 21.95
CA PHE A 39 2.93 -22.74 21.17
C PHE A 39 2.63 -24.23 21.08
N ALA A 40 1.60 -24.65 21.82
CA ALA A 40 0.93 -25.92 21.58
C ALA A 40 0.66 -26.06 20.07
N ILE A 41 0.95 -27.24 19.53
CA ILE A 41 0.82 -27.58 18.11
C ILE A 41 -0.50 -26.98 17.59
N ALA A 42 -0.39 -26.03 16.66
CA ALA A 42 -1.48 -25.12 16.28
C ALA A 42 -2.71 -25.80 15.65
N SER A 43 -2.71 -27.12 15.54
CA SER A 43 -3.82 -27.90 15.04
C SER A 43 -3.82 -29.29 15.64
N THR A 44 -4.91 -29.63 16.34
CA THR A 44 -5.22 -30.99 16.79
C THR A 44 -5.80 -31.86 15.66
N LEU A 45 -5.96 -31.31 14.45
CA LEU A 45 -6.49 -32.06 13.31
C LEU A 45 -5.51 -33.14 12.90
N THR A 46 -6.04 -34.34 12.69
CA THR A 46 -5.35 -35.44 12.03
C THR A 46 -5.03 -35.08 10.58
N ASP A 47 -4.03 -35.72 9.98
CA ASP A 47 -3.63 -35.39 8.61
C ASP A 47 -4.71 -35.79 7.59
N GLU A 48 -5.56 -36.76 7.93
CA GLU A 48 -6.76 -37.12 7.18
C GLU A 48 -7.81 -36.01 7.22
N GLU A 49 -8.08 -35.43 8.39
CA GLU A 49 -9.02 -34.30 8.52
C GLU A 49 -8.47 -33.03 7.87
N LYS A 50 -7.15 -32.81 7.93
CA LYS A 50 -6.50 -31.75 7.14
C LYS A 50 -6.66 -32.02 5.65
N GLY A 51 -6.47 -33.24 5.18
CA GLY A 51 -6.67 -33.61 3.78
C GLY A 51 -8.12 -33.46 3.31
N ALA A 52 -9.10 -33.64 4.19
CA ALA A 52 -10.52 -33.44 3.90
C ALA A 52 -10.96 -31.97 3.95
N THR A 53 -10.32 -31.15 4.80
CA THR A 53 -10.68 -29.74 5.00
C THR A 53 -9.94 -28.82 4.02
N TRP A 54 -8.74 -29.20 3.58
CA TRP A 54 -7.88 -28.40 2.73
C TRP A 54 -7.87 -28.94 1.30
N TYR A 55 -7.69 -28.06 0.33
CA TYR A 55 -7.50 -28.47 -1.06
C TYR A 55 -6.29 -29.39 -1.18
N SER A 56 -6.45 -30.46 -1.94
CA SER A 56 -5.35 -31.34 -2.30
C SER A 56 -4.25 -30.57 -3.07
N PRO A 57 -2.98 -31.03 -3.01
CA PRO A 57 -1.91 -30.43 -3.78
C PRO A 57 -2.21 -30.34 -5.29
N ASP A 58 -2.94 -31.33 -5.81
CA ASP A 58 -3.33 -31.40 -7.22
C ASP A 58 -4.41 -30.36 -7.57
N GLU A 59 -5.43 -30.18 -6.72
CA GLU A 59 -6.44 -29.14 -6.89
C GLU A 59 -5.83 -27.74 -6.86
N ILE A 60 -4.91 -27.48 -5.92
CA ILE A 60 -4.19 -26.20 -5.85
C ILE A 60 -3.40 -25.97 -7.15
N THR A 61 -2.78 -27.02 -7.68
CA THR A 61 -1.99 -26.95 -8.91
C THR A 61 -2.89 -26.71 -10.13
N ALA A 62 -4.02 -27.42 -10.23
CA ALA A 62 -5.03 -27.26 -11.27
C ALA A 62 -5.61 -25.83 -11.25
N PHE A 63 -5.99 -25.34 -10.07
CA PHE A 63 -6.47 -23.97 -9.87
C PHE A 63 -5.44 -22.94 -10.33
N ARG A 64 -4.17 -23.08 -9.93
CA ARG A 64 -3.08 -22.19 -10.36
C ARG A 64 -2.92 -22.17 -11.89
N ASN A 65 -3.07 -23.31 -12.54
CA ASN A 65 -2.96 -23.44 -13.98
C ASN A 65 -4.17 -22.82 -14.71
N ASN A 66 -5.39 -23.04 -14.21
CA ASN A 66 -6.59 -22.39 -14.71
C ASN A 66 -6.47 -20.86 -14.64
N VAL A 67 -6.11 -20.33 -13.46
CA VAL A 67 -5.83 -18.90 -13.26
C VAL A 67 -4.80 -18.35 -14.25
N ARG A 68 -3.70 -19.09 -14.49
CA ARG A 68 -2.67 -18.68 -15.46
C ARG A 68 -3.23 -18.63 -16.88
N GLU A 69 -4.04 -19.60 -17.26
CA GLU A 69 -4.62 -19.69 -18.59
C GLU A 69 -5.66 -18.59 -18.81
N THR A 70 -6.56 -18.37 -17.86
CA THR A 70 -7.51 -17.24 -17.86
C THR A 70 -6.79 -15.90 -17.98
N SER A 71 -5.70 -15.71 -17.22
CA SER A 71 -4.86 -14.51 -17.34
C SER A 71 -4.23 -14.37 -18.74
N ARG A 72 -3.83 -15.47 -19.40
CA ARG A 72 -3.30 -15.43 -20.77
C ARG A 72 -4.39 -15.06 -21.77
N ARG A 73 -5.61 -15.62 -21.63
CA ARG A 73 -6.76 -15.32 -22.48
C ARG A 73 -7.12 -13.83 -22.43
N ILE A 74 -7.23 -13.26 -21.23
CA ILE A 74 -7.51 -11.83 -21.04
C ILE A 74 -6.45 -10.96 -21.74
N ARG A 75 -5.15 -11.28 -21.54
CA ARG A 75 -4.06 -10.53 -22.20
C ARG A 75 -4.08 -10.65 -23.72
N ARG A 76 -4.47 -11.80 -24.28
CA ARG A 76 -4.62 -11.97 -25.74
C ARG A 76 -5.77 -11.12 -26.27
N ARG A 77 -6.92 -11.13 -25.59
CA ARG A 77 -8.10 -10.32 -25.95
C ARG A 77 -7.76 -8.83 -26.02
N ASN A 78 -7.08 -8.30 -25.01
CA ASN A 78 -6.73 -6.88 -24.95
C ASN A 78 -5.75 -6.44 -26.06
N ARG A 79 -4.86 -7.32 -26.52
CA ARG A 79 -3.96 -7.01 -27.64
C ARG A 79 -4.69 -6.95 -28.98
N SER A 80 -5.70 -7.80 -29.17
CA SER A 80 -6.49 -7.84 -30.41
C SER A 80 -7.42 -6.63 -30.55
N THR A 81 -7.86 -6.03 -29.44
CA THR A 81 -8.74 -4.85 -29.46
C THR A 81 -8.01 -3.56 -29.83
N GLU A 82 -6.70 -3.46 -29.63
CA GLU A 82 -5.92 -2.25 -29.95
C GLU A 82 -5.70 -2.03 -31.45
N THR A 83 -5.76 -3.08 -32.29
CA THR A 83 -5.47 -2.96 -33.74
C THR A 83 -6.71 -2.71 -34.61
N THR A 84 -7.92 -2.72 -34.05
CA THR A 84 -9.17 -2.50 -34.81
C THR A 84 -9.82 -1.19 -34.37
N SER A 85 -9.14 -0.07 -34.63
CA SER A 85 -9.64 1.27 -34.34
C SER A 85 -10.63 1.75 -35.39
N GLN A 86 -11.79 1.09 -35.51
CA GLN A 86 -12.98 1.74 -36.04
C GLN A 86 -14.24 0.93 -35.73
N HIS A 87 -15.16 1.60 -35.05
CA HIS A 87 -16.58 1.34 -34.96
C HIS A 87 -17.16 0.41 -33.86
N LYS A 88 -18.02 1.08 -33.07
CA LYS A 88 -19.25 0.66 -32.38
C LYS A 88 -19.12 0.29 -30.88
N PRO A 89 -19.87 0.99 -30.00
CA PRO A 89 -19.92 0.66 -28.59
C PRO A 89 -20.75 -0.63 -28.42
N GLN A 90 -20.07 -1.75 -28.23
CA GLN A 90 -20.71 -2.98 -27.75
C GLN A 90 -20.86 -2.88 -26.23
N HIS A 91 -22.07 -2.52 -25.80
CA HIS A 91 -22.44 -2.38 -24.38
C HIS A 91 -23.05 -3.67 -23.78
N ASP A 92 -23.07 -4.80 -24.48
CA ASP A 92 -23.99 -5.90 -24.13
C ASP A 92 -23.39 -7.31 -24.00
N LEU A 93 -22.07 -7.45 -23.83
CA LEU A 93 -21.49 -8.74 -23.44
C LEU A 93 -20.47 -8.55 -22.32
N LEU A 94 -20.95 -8.02 -21.19
CA LEU A 94 -20.33 -8.33 -19.90
C LEU A 94 -20.53 -9.83 -19.68
N ASP A 95 -19.54 -10.59 -20.13
CA ASP A 95 -19.35 -12.01 -19.86
C ASP A 95 -19.44 -12.18 -18.33
N ASP A 96 -20.54 -12.79 -17.83
CA ASP A 96 -20.81 -13.05 -16.41
C ASP A 96 -19.64 -13.77 -15.70
N ASN A 97 -18.68 -14.31 -16.44
CA ASN A 97 -17.44 -14.86 -15.91
C ASN A 97 -16.42 -13.83 -15.41
N MET A 98 -16.67 -12.51 -15.50
CA MET A 98 -15.71 -11.52 -15.00
C MET A 98 -15.67 -11.45 -13.47
N GLU A 99 -16.70 -11.92 -12.77
CA GLU A 99 -16.78 -11.89 -11.30
C GLU A 99 -15.71 -12.79 -10.64
N ASP A 100 -15.29 -13.86 -11.33
CA ASP A 100 -14.23 -14.78 -10.89
C ASP A 100 -12.80 -14.24 -11.08
N SER A 101 -12.65 -13.03 -11.64
CA SER A 101 -11.34 -12.41 -11.85
C SER A 101 -10.84 -11.56 -10.67
N ARG A 102 -11.69 -11.41 -9.63
CA ARG A 102 -11.34 -10.73 -8.38
C ARG A 102 -10.24 -11.51 -7.65
N GLY A 103 -9.14 -10.86 -7.31
CA GLY A 103 -7.90 -11.47 -6.79
C GLY A 103 -6.83 -11.77 -7.86
N LEU A 104 -7.15 -11.65 -9.15
CA LEU A 104 -6.18 -11.78 -10.26
C LEU A 104 -5.64 -10.44 -10.75
N GLU A 105 -6.01 -9.32 -10.14
CA GLU A 105 -5.63 -7.97 -10.57
C GLU A 105 -4.11 -7.80 -10.61
N HIS A 106 -3.39 -8.48 -9.70
CA HIS A 106 -1.93 -8.51 -9.69
C HIS A 106 -1.29 -9.18 -10.90
N ARG A 107 -2.01 -10.08 -11.59
CA ARG A 107 -1.58 -10.74 -12.83
C ARG A 107 -2.10 -10.05 -14.08
N LEU A 108 -3.19 -9.29 -13.94
CA LEU A 108 -3.85 -8.58 -15.02
C LEU A 108 -3.29 -7.17 -15.22
N SER A 109 -2.81 -6.48 -14.17
CA SER A 109 -2.16 -5.18 -14.26
C SER A 109 -0.63 -5.34 -14.40
N PRO A 110 -0.05 -5.15 -15.60
CA PRO A 110 1.40 -5.28 -15.80
C PRO A 110 2.17 -4.23 -14.99
N LYS A 111 1.56 -3.06 -14.75
CA LYS A 111 2.10 -1.98 -13.92
C LYS A 111 2.27 -2.44 -12.47
N ARG A 112 1.23 -3.04 -11.86
CA ARG A 112 1.32 -3.59 -10.49
C ARG A 112 2.35 -4.71 -10.38
N HIS A 113 2.39 -5.61 -11.37
CA HIS A 113 3.38 -6.69 -11.40
C HIS A 113 4.82 -6.16 -11.48
N ARG A 114 5.09 -5.22 -12.41
CA ARG A 114 6.38 -4.55 -12.55
C ARG A 114 6.81 -3.87 -11.25
N ASN A 115 5.90 -3.14 -10.61
CA ASN A 115 6.19 -2.42 -9.36
C ASN A 115 6.48 -3.37 -8.20
N LYS A 116 5.76 -4.50 -8.11
CA LYS A 116 6.04 -5.56 -7.13
C LYS A 116 7.43 -6.15 -7.34
N THR A 117 7.78 -6.52 -8.57
CA THR A 117 9.10 -7.07 -8.90
C THR A 117 10.21 -6.07 -8.61
N LEU A 118 10.00 -4.79 -8.93
CA LEU A 118 10.95 -3.72 -8.62
C LEU A 118 11.18 -3.58 -7.11
N ALA A 119 10.11 -3.56 -6.32
CA ALA A 119 10.20 -3.46 -4.86
C ALA A 119 10.94 -4.66 -4.25
N MET A 120 10.65 -5.88 -4.72
CA MET A 120 11.34 -7.09 -4.29
C MET A 120 12.83 -7.04 -4.61
N ASN A 121 13.19 -6.65 -5.84
CA ASN A 121 14.59 -6.53 -6.25
C ASN A 121 15.36 -5.49 -5.42
N ILE A 122 14.72 -4.35 -5.11
CA ILE A 122 15.29 -3.33 -4.23
C ILE A 122 15.54 -3.90 -2.83
N PHE A 123 14.55 -4.58 -2.26
CA PHE A 123 14.67 -5.18 -0.93
C PHE A 123 15.80 -6.21 -0.86
N MET A 124 15.87 -7.14 -1.82
CA MET A 124 16.92 -8.15 -1.89
C MET A 124 18.30 -7.53 -2.07
N GLU A 125 18.42 -6.46 -2.87
CA GLU A 125 19.67 -5.73 -3.05
C GLU A 125 20.12 -5.04 -1.77
N CYS A 126 19.20 -4.41 -1.03
CA CYS A 126 19.49 -3.82 0.28
C CYS A 126 19.95 -4.90 1.27
N GLN A 127 19.27 -6.04 1.32
CA GLN A 127 19.65 -7.16 2.18
C GLN A 127 21.04 -7.70 1.83
N ARG A 128 21.36 -7.84 0.54
CA ARG A 128 22.69 -8.27 0.06
C ARG A 128 23.79 -7.31 0.51
N ARG A 129 23.56 -6.00 0.39
CA ARG A 129 24.51 -4.97 0.83
C ARG A 129 24.72 -4.97 2.34
N LEU A 130 23.65 -5.13 3.10
CA LEU A 130 23.74 -5.16 4.56
C LEU A 130 24.47 -6.40 5.06
N ARG A 131 24.26 -7.55 4.43
CA ARG A 131 25.05 -8.77 4.68
C ARG A 131 26.54 -8.55 4.35
N ALA A 132 26.85 -7.97 3.18
CA ALA A 132 28.23 -7.67 2.80
C ALA A 132 28.92 -6.71 3.78
N ALA A 133 28.23 -5.64 4.21
CA ALA A 133 28.74 -4.68 5.19
C ALA A 133 28.94 -5.31 6.58
N SER A 134 28.03 -6.19 7.00
CA SER A 134 28.16 -6.90 8.29
C SER A 134 29.34 -7.88 8.34
N ALA A 135 29.80 -8.37 7.19
CA ALA A 135 30.97 -9.25 7.11
C ALA A 135 32.28 -8.46 7.29
N THR A 136 32.33 -7.21 6.82
CA THR A 136 33.52 -6.35 6.93
C THR A 136 33.59 -5.57 8.24
N THR A 137 32.46 -5.33 8.90
CA THR A 137 32.41 -4.50 10.10
C THR A 137 31.26 -5.01 10.96
N LYS A 138 31.49 -5.21 12.27
CA LYS A 138 30.41 -5.52 13.24
C LYS A 138 29.50 -4.29 13.37
N VAL A 139 28.64 -4.06 12.39
CA VAL A 139 27.67 -2.96 12.40
C VAL A 139 26.52 -3.40 13.30
N ALA A 140 26.47 -2.88 14.52
CA ALA A 140 25.45 -3.18 15.52
C ALA A 140 24.01 -2.75 15.14
N ASN A 141 23.76 -2.29 13.91
CA ASN A 141 22.50 -1.66 13.48
C ASN A 141 22.00 -2.12 12.10
N SER A 142 22.53 -3.20 11.52
CA SER A 142 22.12 -3.66 10.19
C SER A 142 20.64 -4.08 10.12
N GLU A 143 20.13 -4.71 11.18
CA GLU A 143 18.73 -5.12 11.28
C GLU A 143 17.76 -3.94 11.37
N LEU A 144 18.12 -2.89 12.13
CA LEU A 144 17.35 -1.65 12.21
C LEU A 144 17.28 -0.95 10.84
N GLN A 145 18.37 -0.94 10.08
CA GLN A 145 18.37 -0.39 8.72
C GLN A 145 17.49 -1.22 7.77
N LEU A 146 17.51 -2.55 7.86
CA LEU A 146 16.59 -3.41 7.12
C LEU A 146 15.13 -3.12 7.45
N ALA A 147 14.80 -3.05 8.74
CA ALA A 147 13.46 -2.77 9.21
C ALA A 147 12.97 -1.40 8.74
N TYR A 148 13.83 -0.38 8.78
CA TYR A 148 13.52 0.95 8.27
C TYR A 148 13.24 0.94 6.76
N ILE A 149 14.09 0.29 5.96
CA ILE A 149 13.89 0.17 4.50
C ILE A 149 12.59 -0.59 4.21
N ALA A 150 12.35 -1.71 4.90
CA ALA A 150 11.13 -2.49 4.75
C ALA A 150 9.87 -1.67 5.06
N ASN A 151 9.91 -0.86 6.13
CA ASN A 151 8.83 0.05 6.48
C ASN A 151 8.59 1.10 5.38
N LYS A 152 9.66 1.73 4.84
CA LYS A 152 9.55 2.70 3.75
C LYS A 152 9.00 2.10 2.46
N VAL A 153 9.45 0.91 2.08
CA VAL A 153 8.93 0.18 0.91
C VAL A 153 7.45 -0.18 1.11
N SER A 154 7.08 -0.62 2.33
CA SER A 154 5.69 -0.94 2.67
C SER A 154 4.79 0.30 2.66
N GLN A 155 5.28 1.43 3.15
CA GLN A 155 4.59 2.71 3.08
C GLN A 155 4.38 3.15 1.63
N TRP A 156 5.45 3.15 0.83
CA TRP A 156 5.38 3.47 -0.60
C TRP A 156 4.39 2.56 -1.35
N SER A 157 4.41 1.26 -1.08
CA SER A 157 3.49 0.31 -1.70
C SER A 157 2.03 0.58 -1.33
N ARG A 158 1.75 0.98 -0.08
CA ARG A 158 0.39 1.36 0.35
C ARG A 158 -0.07 2.63 -0.34
N ASP A 159 0.78 3.65 -0.39
CA ASP A 159 0.46 4.91 -1.06
C ASP A 159 0.20 4.70 -2.55
N LEU A 160 1.03 3.90 -3.22
CA LEU A 160 0.85 3.53 -4.62
C LEU A 160 -0.46 2.75 -4.85
N ALA A 161 -0.77 1.78 -3.99
CA ALA A 161 -2.00 0.99 -4.11
C ALA A 161 -3.26 1.87 -3.94
N LEU A 162 -3.22 2.82 -3.01
CA LEU A 162 -4.28 3.81 -2.83
C LEU A 162 -4.43 4.71 -4.05
N THR A 163 -3.33 5.22 -4.61
CA THR A 163 -3.38 6.05 -5.83
C THR A 163 -3.96 5.28 -7.01
N LEU A 164 -3.48 4.06 -7.26
CA LEU A 164 -4.00 3.23 -8.34
C LEU A 164 -5.47 2.88 -8.13
N GLY A 165 -5.88 2.51 -6.91
CA GLY A 165 -7.29 2.24 -6.62
C GLY A 165 -8.20 3.45 -6.87
N ARG A 166 -7.69 4.67 -6.70
CA ARG A 166 -8.42 5.89 -7.05
C ARG A 166 -8.51 6.10 -8.55
N GLU A 167 -7.40 5.92 -9.27
CA GLU A 167 -7.38 5.99 -10.74
C GLU A 167 -8.39 4.98 -11.32
N ASP A 168 -8.35 3.74 -10.82
CA ASP A 168 -9.26 2.66 -11.20
C ASP A 168 -10.73 3.03 -10.90
N TYR A 169 -11.02 3.62 -9.72
CA TYR A 169 -12.36 4.07 -9.36
C TYR A 169 -12.87 5.22 -10.24
N ILE A 170 -12.03 6.23 -10.50
CA ILE A 170 -12.40 7.39 -11.34
C ILE A 170 -12.65 6.94 -12.78
N ALA A 171 -11.86 5.99 -13.28
CA ALA A 171 -12.06 5.43 -14.61
C ALA A 171 -13.38 4.65 -14.72
N ALA A 172 -13.79 3.96 -13.65
CA ALA A 172 -15.06 3.22 -13.60
C ALA A 172 -16.29 4.13 -13.40
N TYR A 173 -16.14 5.24 -12.66
CA TYR A 173 -17.23 6.16 -12.31
C TYR A 173 -16.84 7.62 -12.57
N PRO A 174 -16.78 8.06 -13.84
CA PRO A 174 -16.33 9.40 -14.22
C PRO A 174 -17.17 10.53 -13.58
N GLU A 175 -18.47 10.30 -13.39
CA GLU A 175 -19.39 11.24 -12.77
C GLU A 175 -19.06 11.53 -11.30
N MET A 176 -18.41 10.59 -10.61
CA MET A 176 -17.99 10.73 -9.21
C MET A 176 -16.58 11.35 -9.07
N ALA A 177 -15.87 11.55 -10.18
CA ALA A 177 -14.49 12.05 -10.17
C ALA A 177 -14.32 13.42 -9.47
N PRO A 178 -15.20 14.43 -9.66
CA PRO A 178 -15.07 15.73 -9.00
C PRO A 178 -15.13 15.61 -7.48
N PHE A 179 -16.03 14.76 -6.97
CA PHE A 179 -16.21 14.53 -5.54
C PHE A 179 -14.99 13.84 -4.92
N VAL A 180 -14.53 12.74 -5.54
CA VAL A 180 -13.36 12.00 -5.05
C VAL A 180 -12.11 12.87 -5.02
N THR A 181 -11.90 13.69 -6.05
CA THR A 181 -10.76 14.61 -6.13
C THR A 181 -10.80 15.66 -5.01
N ALA A 182 -11.97 16.26 -4.78
CA ALA A 182 -12.16 17.27 -3.73
C ALA A 182 -11.88 16.72 -2.31
N VAL A 183 -12.37 15.51 -2.00
CA VAL A 183 -12.11 14.85 -0.71
C VAL A 183 -10.61 14.58 -0.51
N MET A 184 -9.91 14.23 -1.59
CA MET A 184 -8.47 13.94 -1.52
C MET A 184 -7.60 15.17 -1.35
N ASP A 185 -7.95 16.28 -2.00
CA ASP A 185 -7.24 17.55 -1.82
C ASP A 185 -7.33 18.03 -0.36
N LEU A 186 -8.47 17.80 0.30
CA LEU A 186 -8.63 18.08 1.73
C LEU A 186 -7.75 17.18 2.60
N SER A 187 -7.63 15.89 2.26
CA SER A 187 -6.75 14.95 2.98
C SER A 187 -5.26 15.33 2.81
N ASN A 188 -4.85 15.70 1.59
CA ASN A 188 -3.47 16.08 1.30
C ASN A 188 -3.07 17.39 2.01
N LYS A 189 -3.98 18.37 2.08
CA LYS A 189 -3.77 19.60 2.88
C LYS A 189 -3.56 19.33 4.36
N ARG A 190 -4.17 18.28 4.93
CA ARG A 190 -3.96 17.87 6.33
C ARG A 190 -2.64 17.13 6.54
N LYS A 191 -2.15 16.41 5.53
CA LYS A 191 -0.86 15.68 5.61
C LYS A 191 0.33 16.63 5.49
N SER A 192 0.25 17.67 4.66
CA SER A 192 1.32 18.65 4.53
C SER A 192 1.57 19.44 5.82
N SER A 193 0.52 19.74 6.59
CA SER A 193 0.69 20.42 7.89
C SER A 193 1.34 19.55 8.97
N LEU A 194 1.11 18.22 8.95
CA LEU A 194 1.73 17.27 9.89
C LEU A 194 3.15 16.84 9.48
N SER A 195 3.44 16.81 8.19
CA SER A 195 4.77 16.47 7.66
C SER A 195 5.83 17.49 8.08
N LEU A 196 5.47 18.79 8.12
CA LEU A 196 6.39 19.84 8.56
C LEU A 196 6.86 19.62 10.01
N ALA A 197 5.95 19.15 10.89
CA ALA A 197 6.26 18.87 12.28
C ALA A 197 7.12 17.61 12.49
N SER A 198 7.01 16.62 11.59
CA SER A 198 7.77 15.36 11.68
C SER A 198 9.19 15.49 11.09
N SER A 199 9.38 16.35 10.08
CA SER A 199 10.69 16.59 9.47
C SER A 199 11.68 17.24 10.45
N ILE A 200 11.19 18.07 11.37
CA ILE A 200 12.00 18.73 12.41
C ILE A 200 12.60 17.72 13.41
N ILE A 201 11.99 16.54 13.57
CA ILE A 201 12.43 15.53 14.54
C ILE A 201 13.50 14.60 13.97
N TYR A 202 13.62 14.47 12.64
CA TYR A 202 14.50 13.49 11.99
C TYR A 202 15.79 14.06 11.38
N GLU A 203 15.98 15.38 11.33
CA GLU A 203 17.21 16.01 10.80
C GLU A 203 18.45 15.82 11.70
N GLN A 204 18.32 15.24 12.89
CA GLN A 204 19.47 15.00 13.79
C GLN A 204 20.19 13.65 13.60
N SER A 205 19.76 12.75 12.69
CA SER A 205 20.44 11.46 12.45
C SER A 205 21.05 11.33 11.05
N ASP A 206 21.60 12.43 10.54
CA ASP A 206 22.05 12.54 9.15
C ASP A 206 23.45 11.93 8.91
N ASN A 207 23.49 10.62 8.73
CA ASN A 207 24.55 9.93 7.97
C ASN A 207 24.00 8.79 7.07
N SER A 208 22.70 8.48 7.16
CA SER A 208 22.04 7.41 6.37
C SER A 208 21.29 7.91 5.13
N SER A 209 21.11 9.23 4.96
CA SER A 209 20.26 9.84 3.92
C SER A 209 20.85 9.76 2.51
N HIS A 210 22.17 9.57 2.38
CA HIS A 210 22.87 9.52 1.09
C HIS A 210 22.57 8.26 0.25
N LEU A 211 22.28 7.12 0.90
CA LEU A 211 21.97 5.87 0.21
C LEU A 211 20.52 5.82 -0.29
N CYS A 212 19.58 6.39 0.46
CA CYS A 212 18.16 6.40 0.11
C CYS A 212 17.88 7.34 -1.08
N SER A 213 18.48 8.53 -1.08
CA SER A 213 18.33 9.53 -2.14
C SER A 213 18.95 9.08 -3.48
N SER A 214 20.03 8.28 -3.45
CA SER A 214 20.62 7.68 -4.65
C SER A 214 19.69 6.62 -5.29
N LEU A 215 18.98 5.86 -4.47
CA LEU A 215 18.05 4.82 -4.93
C LEU A 215 16.78 5.43 -5.55
N GLU A 216 16.21 6.46 -4.91
CA GLU A 216 15.05 7.19 -5.44
C GLU A 216 15.33 7.83 -6.81
N ARG A 217 16.53 8.42 -6.99
CA ARG A 217 16.93 8.99 -8.29
C ARG A 217 17.05 7.92 -9.38
N ARG A 218 17.50 6.70 -9.05
CA ARG A 218 17.57 5.58 -10.01
C ARG A 218 16.20 5.02 -10.36
N VAL A 219 15.28 4.97 -9.40
CA VAL A 219 13.91 4.51 -9.64
C VAL A 219 13.16 5.50 -10.54
N ARG A 220 13.25 6.80 -10.26
CA ARG A 220 12.62 7.85 -11.10
C ARG A 220 13.12 7.90 -12.54
N ARG A 221 14.37 7.48 -12.81
CA ARG A 221 14.93 7.42 -14.17
C ARG A 221 14.51 6.18 -14.97
N ARG A 222 13.90 5.19 -14.32
CA ARG A 222 13.51 3.92 -14.96
C ARG A 222 11.99 3.75 -15.11
N THR A 223 11.20 4.50 -14.35
CA THR A 223 9.73 4.60 -14.49
C THR A 223 9.37 5.62 -15.55
#